data_AF-A0A2G0E605-F1
#
_entry.id   AF-A0A2G0E605-F1
#
_cell.length_a   1.000
_cell.length_b   1.000
_cell.length_c   1.000
_cell.angle_alpha   90.00
_cell.angle_beta   90.00
_cell.angle_gamma   90.00
#
_symmetry.space_group_name_H-M   'P 1'
#
loop_
_entity.id
_entity.type
_entity.pdbx_description
1 polymer ?
#
loop_
_entity_poly.entity_id
_entity_poly.type
_entity_poly.pdbx_seq_one_letter_code
_entity_poly.pdbx_strand_id
1 'polypeptide(L)'
;GNCQPYTGVPIGMNYFAPQTTDQNGSWWFHPEDRVFQGYRLTHQPSPWMGDFSHMLLTPINGKLQENTLFHAQSSYRPEESIFCPTHLSIRQLRYGIRSTLIPSMYGGILSIDYSRNDSGLLLSFPGRHQLFVIDP
;
A
#
# COMPACT_ATOMS: atom_id res chain seq x y z
N GLY A 1 -7.77 -17.12 -10.34
CA GLY A 1 -6.35 -17.45 -10.63
C GLY A 1 -5.41 -17.23 -9.46
N ASN A 2 -5.88 -16.87 -8.24
CA ASN A 2 -5.00 -16.49 -7.12
C ASN A 2 -3.97 -15.39 -7.44
N CYS A 3 -4.29 -14.53 -8.41
CA CYS A 3 -3.44 -13.44 -8.84
C CYS A 3 -3.64 -12.21 -7.94
N GLN A 4 -2.58 -11.43 -7.80
CA GLN A 4 -2.60 -10.12 -7.15
C GLN A 4 -2.60 -9.04 -8.23
N PRO A 5 -3.14 -7.84 -7.94
CA PRO A 5 -3.22 -6.75 -8.90
C PRO A 5 -1.87 -6.02 -9.03
N TYR A 6 -0.85 -6.70 -9.54
CA TYR A 6 0.51 -6.17 -9.62
C TYR A 6 0.60 -4.93 -10.52
N THR A 7 1.10 -3.86 -9.95
CA THR A 7 1.56 -2.65 -10.63
C THR A 7 3.08 -2.70 -10.65
N GLY A 8 3.68 -2.74 -11.84
CA GLY A 8 5.11 -2.92 -12.02
C GLY A 8 5.52 -2.90 -13.48
N VAL A 9 6.80 -2.65 -13.73
CA VAL A 9 7.37 -2.84 -15.07
C VAL A 9 7.55 -4.33 -15.36
N PRO A 10 7.61 -4.76 -16.63
CA PRO A 10 7.92 -6.16 -16.96
C PRO A 10 9.22 -6.61 -16.31
N ILE A 11 9.17 -7.74 -15.58
CA ILE A 11 10.30 -8.29 -14.81
C ILE A 11 10.81 -7.31 -13.74
N GLY A 12 9.90 -6.53 -13.15
CA GLY A 12 10.13 -5.64 -12.00
C GLY A 12 10.83 -6.34 -10.83
N MET A 13 11.77 -5.66 -10.15
CA MET A 13 12.34 -6.18 -8.90
C MET A 13 11.28 -6.12 -7.81
N ASN A 14 10.52 -5.03 -7.78
CA ASN A 14 9.43 -4.80 -6.86
C ASN A 14 8.12 -4.69 -7.64
N TYR A 15 7.06 -5.29 -7.12
CA TYR A 15 5.70 -5.01 -7.55
C TYR A 15 4.94 -4.28 -6.43
N PHE A 16 3.96 -3.50 -6.82
CA PHE A 16 3.10 -2.77 -5.91
C PHE A 16 1.65 -3.20 -6.07
N ALA A 17 0.96 -3.35 -4.96
CA ALA A 17 -0.46 -3.67 -4.93
C ALA A 17 -1.11 -3.07 -3.68
N PRO A 18 -2.41 -2.75 -3.68
CA PRO A 18 -3.08 -2.39 -2.45
C PRO A 18 -3.26 -3.59 -1.55
N GLN A 19 -3.06 -3.41 -0.25
CA GLN A 19 -3.44 -4.37 0.78
C GLN A 19 -4.81 -4.01 1.35
N THR A 20 -5.71 -4.99 1.45
CA THR A 20 -7.06 -4.81 1.98
C THR A 20 -7.21 -5.40 3.39
N THR A 21 -6.41 -6.41 3.73
CA THR A 21 -6.40 -7.05 5.04
C THR A 21 -5.04 -7.66 5.39
N ASP A 22 -4.71 -7.69 6.67
CA ASP A 22 -3.55 -8.37 7.26
C ASP A 22 -3.94 -9.65 8.02
N GLN A 23 -5.24 -9.96 8.10
CA GLN A 23 -5.77 -11.08 8.89
C GLN A 23 -5.82 -12.41 8.13
N ASN A 24 -5.66 -12.38 6.80
CA ASN A 24 -5.85 -13.55 5.92
C ASN A 24 -4.53 -14.13 5.38
N GLY A 25 -3.42 -13.92 6.08
CA GLY A 25 -2.10 -14.43 5.68
C GLY A 25 -1.70 -13.95 4.27
N SER A 26 -1.42 -14.87 3.36
CA SER A 26 -1.01 -14.55 1.98
C SER A 26 -2.14 -14.03 1.07
N TRP A 27 -3.40 -14.09 1.51
CA TRP A 27 -4.56 -13.51 0.81
C TRP A 27 -4.86 -12.10 1.36
N TRP A 28 -3.87 -11.22 1.26
CA TRP A 28 -3.92 -9.85 1.78
C TRP A 28 -4.64 -8.85 0.86
N PHE A 29 -5.11 -9.29 -0.31
CA PHE A 29 -5.92 -8.49 -1.24
C PHE A 29 -7.13 -9.29 -1.71
N HIS A 30 -8.30 -8.65 -1.69
CA HIS A 30 -9.50 -9.12 -2.36
C HIS A 30 -10.19 -7.93 -3.08
N PRO A 31 -10.62 -8.06 -4.35
CA PRO A 31 -11.16 -6.94 -5.12
C PRO A 31 -12.48 -6.38 -4.58
N GLU A 32 -13.27 -7.20 -3.87
CA GLU A 32 -14.53 -6.78 -3.25
C GLU A 32 -14.35 -6.06 -1.90
N ASP A 33 -13.14 -6.11 -1.33
CA ASP A 33 -12.89 -5.45 -0.06
C ASP A 33 -12.91 -3.93 -0.26
N ARG A 34 -13.65 -3.25 0.61
CA ARG A 34 -13.78 -1.79 0.60
C ARG A 34 -12.86 -1.12 1.62
N VAL A 35 -11.84 -1.85 2.08
CA VAL A 35 -10.83 -1.41 3.05
C VAL A 35 -9.47 -1.37 2.36
N PHE A 36 -8.72 -0.31 2.63
CA PHE A 36 -7.36 -0.10 2.16
C PHE A 36 -6.45 0.16 3.36
N GLN A 37 -5.49 -0.73 3.57
CA GLN A 37 -4.49 -0.64 4.63
C GLN A 37 -3.22 0.09 4.17
N GLY A 38 -2.91 0.10 2.87
CA GLY A 38 -1.73 0.74 2.32
C GLY A 38 -1.29 0.17 0.98
N TYR A 39 -0.31 0.83 0.35
CA TYR A 39 0.40 0.28 -0.81
C TYR A 39 1.44 -0.71 -0.32
N ARG A 40 1.28 -1.98 -0.66
CA ARG A 40 2.23 -3.04 -0.37
C ARG A 40 3.25 -3.13 -1.48
N LEU A 41 4.53 -2.91 -1.15
CA LEU A 41 5.64 -3.39 -1.96
C LEU A 41 5.78 -4.88 -1.67
N THR A 42 5.67 -5.72 -2.69
CA THR A 42 5.57 -7.18 -2.55
C THR A 42 6.49 -7.92 -3.52
N HIS A 43 6.93 -9.08 -3.08
CA HIS A 43 7.64 -10.07 -3.89
C HIS A 43 6.90 -11.42 -3.89
N GLN A 44 5.66 -11.46 -3.40
CA GLN A 44 4.85 -12.68 -3.35
C GLN A 44 4.59 -13.15 -4.78
N PRO A 45 5.01 -14.37 -5.19
CA PRO A 45 4.70 -14.89 -6.52
C PRO A 45 3.40 -15.71 -6.54
N SER A 46 2.99 -16.24 -5.38
CA SER A 46 1.73 -16.94 -5.19
C SER A 46 1.42 -16.99 -3.68
N PRO A 47 0.14 -17.15 -3.29
CA PRO A 47 -0.20 -17.20 -1.87
C PRO A 47 0.40 -18.41 -1.13
N TRP A 48 0.76 -19.47 -1.85
CA TRP A 48 1.37 -20.68 -1.29
C TRP A 48 2.85 -20.49 -0.95
N MET A 49 3.54 -19.62 -1.68
CA MET A 49 4.94 -19.27 -1.42
C MET A 49 5.07 -18.20 -0.32
N GLY A 50 4.03 -17.36 -0.18
CA GLY A 50 4.06 -16.21 0.70
C GLY A 50 4.93 -15.08 0.15
N ASP A 51 5.14 -14.07 0.98
CA ASP A 51 5.86 -12.84 0.63
C ASP A 51 7.18 -12.74 1.38
N PHE A 52 8.15 -12.04 0.81
CA PHE A 52 9.44 -11.73 1.44
C PHE A 52 9.80 -10.28 1.19
N SER A 53 10.61 -9.69 2.08
CA SER A 53 11.09 -8.29 1.96
C SER A 53 9.99 -7.28 1.59
N HIS A 54 8.78 -7.46 2.13
CA HIS A 54 7.64 -6.61 1.83
C HIS A 54 7.53 -5.49 2.85
N MET A 55 6.91 -4.37 2.44
CA MET A 55 6.60 -3.25 3.33
C MET A 55 5.32 -2.57 2.88
N LEU A 56 4.69 -1.82 3.78
CA LEU A 56 3.50 -1.03 3.45
C LEU A 56 3.78 0.47 3.58
N LEU A 57 3.24 1.22 2.62
CA LEU A 57 3.22 2.67 2.56
C LEU A 57 1.76 3.12 2.72
N THR A 58 1.44 3.78 3.84
CA THR A 58 0.06 4.17 4.15
C THR A 58 -0.02 5.68 4.34
N PRO A 59 -0.49 6.44 3.34
CA PRO A 59 -0.78 7.85 3.51
C PRO A 59 -1.86 8.04 4.58
N ILE A 60 -1.63 8.99 5.50
CA ILE A 60 -2.55 9.33 6.58
C ILE A 60 -2.68 10.84 6.72
N ASN A 61 -3.83 11.29 7.21
CA ASN A 61 -4.07 12.68 7.55
C ASN A 61 -4.70 12.77 8.94
N GLY A 62 -4.15 13.62 9.80
CA GLY A 62 -4.49 13.71 11.21
C GLY A 62 -3.77 12.69 12.08
N LYS A 63 -4.12 12.72 13.37
CA LYS A 63 -3.54 11.83 14.37
C LYS A 63 -4.20 10.46 14.36
N LEU A 64 -3.37 9.43 14.41
CA LEU A 64 -3.81 8.06 14.70
C LEU A 64 -3.93 7.86 16.22
N GLN A 65 -4.89 7.05 16.65
CA GLN A 65 -4.96 6.60 18.05
C GLN A 65 -3.77 5.73 18.39
N GLU A 66 -3.42 4.81 17.49
CA GLU A 66 -2.25 3.96 17.57
C GLU A 66 -1.60 3.83 16.19
N ASN A 67 -0.28 3.65 16.16
CA ASN A 67 0.48 3.49 14.92
C ASN A 67 0.42 2.04 14.40
N THR A 68 -0.79 1.53 14.18
CA THR A 68 -1.03 0.18 13.64
C THR A 68 -1.78 0.24 12.31
N LEU A 69 -1.63 -0.80 11.48
CA LEU A 69 -2.33 -0.89 10.20
C LEU A 69 -3.86 -0.84 10.37
N PHE A 70 -4.39 -1.53 11.38
CA PHE A 70 -5.82 -1.54 11.69
C PHE A 70 -6.34 -0.13 12.02
N HIS A 71 -5.63 0.62 12.85
CA HIS A 71 -6.03 2.00 13.19
C HIS A 71 -5.78 2.99 12.07
N ALA A 72 -4.86 2.71 11.14
CA ALA A 72 -4.54 3.54 9.98
C ALA A 72 -5.43 3.26 8.77
N GLN A 73 -6.14 2.14 8.69
CA GLN A 73 -6.89 1.76 7.50
C GLN A 73 -7.99 2.78 7.13
N SER A 74 -8.26 2.91 5.84
CA SER A 74 -9.31 3.76 5.30
C SER A 74 -10.25 2.92 4.45
N SER A 75 -11.53 3.30 4.38
CA SER A 75 -12.36 2.83 3.29
C SER A 75 -11.93 3.46 1.96
N TYR A 76 -12.17 2.73 0.88
CA TYR A 76 -11.99 3.20 -0.49
C TYR A 76 -13.09 2.63 -1.38
N ARG A 77 -13.19 3.13 -2.62
CA ARG A 77 -14.14 2.64 -3.63
C ARG A 77 -13.35 1.96 -4.74
N PRO A 78 -13.36 0.61 -4.82
CA PRO A 78 -12.70 -0.11 -5.91
C PRO A 78 -13.13 0.40 -7.28
N GLU A 79 -14.41 0.72 -7.45
CA GLU A 79 -15.00 1.20 -8.71
C GLU A 79 -14.52 2.61 -9.13
N GLU A 80 -13.99 3.41 -8.22
CA GLU A 80 -13.41 4.73 -8.51
C GLU A 80 -11.88 4.70 -8.53
N SER A 81 -11.27 3.53 -8.33
CA SER A 81 -9.82 3.35 -8.25
C SER A 81 -9.26 2.83 -9.57
N ILE A 82 -8.01 3.16 -9.86
CA ILE A 82 -7.33 2.72 -11.08
C ILE A 82 -6.35 1.62 -10.71
N PHE A 83 -6.59 0.41 -11.21
CA PHE A 83 -5.70 -0.73 -11.10
C PHE A 83 -5.07 -1.01 -12.48
N CYS A 84 -3.91 -0.41 -12.75
CA CYS A 84 -3.21 -0.53 -14.03
C CYS A 84 -1.76 -0.99 -13.82
N PRO A 85 -1.18 -1.83 -14.70
CA PRO A 85 0.22 -2.23 -14.57
C PRO A 85 1.22 -1.07 -14.47
N THR A 86 0.90 0.07 -15.10
CA THR A 86 1.79 1.24 -15.15
C THR A 86 1.52 2.27 -14.05
N HIS A 87 0.36 2.24 -13.40
CA HIS A 87 0.03 3.14 -12.30
C HIS A 87 -1.16 2.65 -11.48
N LEU A 88 -1.12 2.91 -10.18
CA LEU A 88 -2.17 2.57 -9.23
C LEU A 88 -2.64 3.86 -8.55
N SER A 89 -3.92 4.19 -8.67
CA SER A 89 -4.51 5.40 -8.05
C SER A 89 -5.66 5.03 -7.15
N ILE A 90 -5.57 5.37 -5.86
CA ILE A 90 -6.59 5.08 -4.85
C ILE A 90 -6.97 6.37 -4.10
N ARG A 91 -8.27 6.52 -3.85
CA ARG A 91 -8.83 7.57 -3.00
C ARG A 91 -9.25 7.01 -1.65
N GLN A 92 -8.55 7.41 -0.60
CA GLN A 92 -8.88 7.09 0.79
C GLN A 92 -10.00 8.01 1.28
N LEU A 93 -11.19 7.46 1.53
CA LEU A 93 -12.35 8.26 1.94
C LEU A 93 -12.22 8.83 3.36
N ARG A 94 -11.58 8.08 4.28
CA ARG A 94 -11.39 8.51 5.68
C ARG A 94 -10.55 9.78 5.79
N TYR A 95 -9.48 9.84 5.00
CA TYR A 95 -8.49 10.93 5.06
C TYR A 95 -8.70 12.00 3.98
N GLY A 96 -9.59 11.75 3.01
CA GLY A 96 -9.75 12.62 1.85
C GLY A 96 -8.45 12.78 1.06
N ILE A 97 -7.66 11.70 0.96
CA ILE A 97 -6.38 11.67 0.23
C ILE A 97 -6.59 10.94 -1.08
N ARG A 98 -6.06 11.51 -2.17
CA ARG A 98 -5.79 10.77 -3.40
C ARG A 98 -4.30 10.52 -3.48
N SER A 99 -3.92 9.28 -3.77
CA SER A 99 -2.52 8.94 -4.00
C SER A 99 -2.39 8.13 -5.27
N THR A 100 -1.30 8.35 -6.00
CA THR A 100 -0.97 7.66 -7.25
C THR A 100 0.45 7.12 -7.16
N LEU A 101 0.60 5.82 -7.39
CA LEU A 101 1.86 5.12 -7.41
C LEU A 101 2.23 4.77 -8.85
N ILE A 102 3.44 5.13 -9.26
CA ILE A 102 4.02 4.78 -10.57
C ILE A 102 5.30 3.97 -10.33
N PRO A 103 5.39 2.72 -10.80
CA PRO A 103 6.54 1.87 -10.56
C PRO A 103 7.69 2.13 -11.55
N SER A 104 8.86 1.67 -11.18
CA SER A 104 10.06 1.53 -12.01
C SER A 104 10.72 0.18 -11.73
N MET A 105 11.86 -0.09 -12.37
CA MET A 105 12.61 -1.34 -12.19
C MET A 105 12.92 -1.65 -10.71
N TYR A 106 13.40 -0.66 -9.96
CA TYR A 106 13.92 -0.85 -8.60
C TYR A 106 13.17 -0.07 -7.52
N GLY A 107 12.05 0.59 -7.86
CA GLY A 107 11.33 1.46 -6.95
C GLY A 107 10.15 2.11 -7.64
N GLY A 108 9.84 3.36 -7.32
CA GLY A 108 8.76 4.10 -7.97
C GLY A 108 8.58 5.48 -7.35
N ILE A 109 7.55 6.18 -7.80
CA ILE A 109 7.12 7.47 -7.26
C ILE A 109 5.72 7.29 -6.68
N LEU A 110 5.52 7.75 -5.44
CA LEU A 110 4.21 7.84 -4.80
C LEU A 110 3.86 9.32 -4.65
N SER A 111 2.95 9.81 -5.49
CA SER A 111 2.39 11.16 -5.37
C SER A 111 1.20 11.12 -4.42
N ILE A 112 1.14 12.05 -3.46
CA ILE A 112 0.09 12.09 -2.43
C ILE A 112 -0.50 13.50 -2.35
N ASP A 113 -1.79 13.61 -2.60
CA ASP A 113 -2.54 14.85 -2.50
C ASP A 113 -3.20 14.94 -1.12
N TYR A 114 -2.59 15.69 -0.22
CA TYR A 114 -3.13 15.97 1.11
C TYR A 114 -4.07 17.18 1.09
N SER A 115 -5.21 17.06 1.75
CA SER A 115 -6.20 18.14 1.87
C SER A 115 -6.10 18.95 3.18
N ARG A 116 -5.28 18.51 4.15
CA ARG A 116 -5.10 19.17 5.45
C ARG A 116 -3.63 19.20 5.87
N ASN A 117 -3.31 20.02 6.88
CA ASN A 117 -1.94 20.31 7.31
C ASN A 117 -1.29 19.26 8.24
N ASP A 118 -2.02 18.24 8.71
CA ASP A 118 -1.48 17.19 9.60
C ASP A 118 -1.20 15.90 8.80
N SER A 119 -0.40 16.04 7.74
CA SER A 119 -0.11 14.96 6.79
C SER A 119 1.00 14.04 7.29
N GLY A 120 0.84 12.74 7.09
CA GLY A 120 1.88 11.75 7.39
C GLY A 120 1.90 10.59 6.41
N LEU A 121 3.00 9.84 6.46
CA LEU A 121 3.18 8.57 5.76
C LEU A 121 3.57 7.53 6.79
N LEU A 122 2.67 6.59 7.08
CA LEU A 122 2.98 5.46 7.94
C LEU A 122 3.73 4.39 7.12
N LEU A 123 4.91 4.01 7.62
CA LEU A 123 5.70 2.91 7.08
C LEU A 123 5.54 1.70 8.00
N SER A 124 5.09 0.58 7.45
CA SER A 124 4.96 -0.67 8.20
C SER A 124 5.94 -1.70 7.66
N PHE A 125 6.84 -2.14 8.54
CA PHE A 125 7.87 -3.14 8.27
C PHE A 125 7.55 -4.42 9.06
N PRO A 126 7.17 -5.52 8.39
CA PRO A 126 6.94 -6.80 9.04
C PRO A 126 8.26 -7.38 9.57
N GLY A 127 8.23 -8.00 10.75
CA GLY A 127 9.40 -8.63 11.36
C GLY A 127 10.38 -7.63 12.00
N ARG A 128 11.63 -8.08 12.20
CA ARG A 128 12.67 -7.26 12.83
C ARG A 128 13.22 -6.24 11.83
N HIS A 129 13.17 -4.97 12.20
CA HIS A 129 13.69 -3.88 11.39
C HIS A 129 14.46 -2.89 12.27
N GLN A 130 15.38 -2.16 11.64
CA GLN A 130 16.06 -1.01 12.25
C GLN A 130 15.84 0.19 11.33
N LEU A 131 15.34 1.28 11.89
CA LEU A 131 15.13 2.53 11.17
C LEU A 131 16.19 3.53 11.61
N PHE A 132 16.96 4.02 10.64
CA PHE A 132 17.91 5.12 10.84
C PHE A 132 17.39 6.33 10.07
N VAL A 133 17.03 7.39 10.79
CA VAL A 133 16.70 8.68 10.18
C VAL A 133 18.01 9.44 10.00
N ILE A 134 18.43 9.59 8.75
CA ILE A 134 19.71 10.23 8.43
C ILE A 134 19.56 11.76 8.47
N ASP A 135 18.44 12.29 7.96
CA ASP A 135 18.14 13.73 7.92
C ASP A 135 16.67 13.99 8.31
N PRO A 136 16.40 14.82 9.33
CA PRO A 136 15.05 15.13 9.83
C PRO A 136 14.33 16.27 9.09
#